data_AF-A0A538IHE6-F1
#
_entry.id   AF-A0A538IHE6-F1
#
_cell.length_a   1.000
_cell.length_b   1.000
_cell.length_c   1.000
_cell.angle_alpha   90.00
_cell.angle_beta   90.00
_cell.angle_gamma   90.00
#
_symmetry.space_group_name_H-M   'P 1'
#
loop_
_entity.id
_entity.type
_entity.pdbx_description
1 polymer ?
#
loop_
_entity_poly.entity_id
_entity_poly.type
_entity_poly.pdbx_seq_one_letter_code
_entity_poly.pdbx_strand_id
1 'polypeptide(L)'
;MKPLPDGGTIGVAALASPYDMRSELERGVEWWETRGYRVKLAPGIHDRDDYVAGDARSRAHDLHTLFADPEVDAVQALQGGFGSSEILPHLDFDLIAANPKPFVGYSDITSLHVPIRQRGGFPTFYGPGLVGVGDKETTGFTRDRLLAVLRDGAPRRRLPLAPAADARDAVGARHRQGDPLLRGHARAAVLRRRPADAAPPRRQAREDRRRRRRRHEQMRLRRPPSRGRRLARHEVDRGRARQAPAAARGARAVQAAARPRQAHRFHSARCPVYARRRRTNVDRGRVAVRKLRGRAK
;
A
#
# COMPACT_ATOMS: atom_id res chain seq x y z
N MET A 1 17.45 -17.72 -2.30
CA MET A 1 16.14 -17.59 -1.65
C MET A 1 15.59 -18.99 -1.39
N LYS A 2 15.07 -19.26 -0.19
CA LYS A 2 14.47 -20.55 0.16
C LYS A 2 12.98 -20.57 -0.21
N PRO A 3 12.40 -21.72 -0.60
CA PRO A 3 10.95 -21.86 -0.71
C PRO A 3 10.27 -21.70 0.65
N LEU A 4 8.98 -21.35 0.65
CA LEU A 4 8.17 -21.27 1.85
C LEU A 4 8.00 -22.69 2.45
N PRO A 5 8.49 -22.94 3.68
CA PRO A 5 8.33 -24.24 4.33
C PRO A 5 6.90 -24.45 4.81
N ASP A 6 6.51 -25.71 4.99
CA ASP A 6 5.23 -26.07 5.58
C ASP A 6 5.14 -25.51 7.01
N GLY A 7 4.06 -24.77 7.29
CA GLY A 7 3.88 -24.06 8.55
C GLY A 7 4.78 -22.84 8.77
N GLY A 8 5.41 -22.34 7.71
CA GLY A 8 6.21 -21.13 7.73
C GLY A 8 5.43 -19.88 8.14
N THR A 9 6.16 -18.80 8.40
CA THR A 9 5.60 -17.51 8.82
C THR A 9 5.54 -16.52 7.67
N ILE A 10 4.37 -15.95 7.44
CA ILE A 10 4.14 -14.85 6.49
C ILE A 10 4.20 -13.52 7.24
N GLY A 11 5.23 -12.74 6.97
CA GLY A 11 5.34 -11.35 7.40
C GLY A 11 4.49 -10.45 6.51
N VAL A 12 3.66 -9.59 7.07
CA VAL A 12 2.77 -8.71 6.30
C VAL A 12 2.98 -7.24 6.66
N ALA A 13 3.18 -6.39 5.65
CA ALA A 13 3.33 -4.94 5.82
C ALA A 13 2.40 -4.14 4.89
N ALA A 14 1.94 -2.98 5.36
CA ALA A 14 1.16 -2.05 4.55
C ALA A 14 2.12 -1.08 3.81
N LEU A 15 2.46 -1.41 2.57
CA LEU A 15 3.52 -0.71 1.83
C LEU A 15 3.01 0.39 0.89
N ALA A 16 1.70 0.53 0.74
CA ALA A 16 1.06 1.43 -0.22
C ALA A 16 -0.10 2.19 0.47
N SER A 17 -1.35 1.97 0.06
CA SER A 17 -2.51 2.64 0.65
C SER A 17 -2.97 1.93 1.93
N PRO A 18 -3.53 2.68 2.90
CA PRO A 18 -4.02 2.13 4.17
C PRO A 18 -5.24 1.24 3.94
N TYR A 19 -5.60 0.47 4.96
CA TYR A 19 -6.75 -0.41 4.90
C TYR A 19 -7.62 -0.27 6.15
N ASP A 20 -8.88 0.14 5.98
CA ASP A 20 -9.78 0.44 7.10
C ASP A 20 -10.57 -0.77 7.59
N MET A 21 -10.87 -1.70 6.69
CA MET A 21 -11.74 -2.82 7.00
C MET A 21 -10.94 -3.94 7.67
N ARG A 22 -10.81 -3.86 8.99
CA ARG A 22 -10.09 -4.84 9.83
C ARG A 22 -10.54 -6.28 9.60
N SER A 23 -11.84 -6.49 9.41
CA SER A 23 -12.38 -7.83 9.16
C SER A 23 -11.87 -8.48 7.88
N GLU A 24 -11.40 -7.72 6.88
CA GLU A 24 -10.85 -8.31 5.66
C GLU A 24 -9.38 -8.66 5.80
N LEU A 25 -8.65 -7.86 6.59
CA LEU A 25 -7.31 -8.22 7.02
C LEU A 25 -7.37 -9.54 7.81
N GLU A 26 -8.29 -9.65 8.77
CA GLU A 26 -8.49 -10.86 9.58
C GLU A 26 -8.86 -12.08 8.72
N ARG A 27 -9.71 -11.93 7.69
CA ARG A 27 -9.99 -13.02 6.72
C ARG A 27 -8.73 -13.46 5.98
N GLY A 28 -7.84 -12.53 5.63
CA GLY A 28 -6.56 -12.85 5.01
C GLY A 28 -5.63 -13.62 5.95
N VAL A 29 -5.61 -13.23 7.23
CA VAL A 29 -4.88 -13.95 8.30
C VAL A 29 -5.43 -15.36 8.45
N GLU A 30 -6.75 -15.48 8.63
CA GLU A 30 -7.45 -16.76 8.80
C GLU A 30 -7.20 -17.70 7.60
N TRP A 31 -7.16 -17.15 6.38
CA TRP A 31 -6.88 -17.95 5.19
C TRP A 31 -5.52 -18.68 5.26
N TRP A 32 -4.48 -18.00 5.76
CA TRP A 32 -3.16 -18.58 5.98
C TRP A 32 -3.14 -19.55 7.17
N GLU A 33 -3.73 -19.15 8.30
CA GLU A 33 -3.71 -19.93 9.54
C GLU A 33 -4.48 -21.25 9.40
N THR A 34 -5.63 -21.25 8.72
CA THR A 34 -6.40 -22.47 8.41
C THR A 34 -5.64 -23.46 7.52
N ARG A 35 -4.55 -23.04 6.90
CA ARG A 35 -3.64 -23.87 6.09
C ARG A 35 -2.35 -24.23 6.83
N GLY A 36 -2.28 -23.93 8.13
CA GLY A 36 -1.18 -24.27 9.02
C GLY A 36 -0.03 -23.27 9.07
N TYR A 37 -0.14 -22.12 8.37
CA TYR A 37 0.88 -21.07 8.39
C TYR A 37 0.68 -20.11 9.56
N ARG A 38 1.72 -19.35 9.90
CA ARG A 38 1.63 -18.25 10.86
C ARG A 38 1.65 -16.92 10.14
N VAL A 39 0.97 -15.92 10.68
CA VAL A 39 1.01 -14.55 10.14
C VAL A 39 1.58 -13.59 11.17
N LYS A 40 2.59 -12.81 10.76
CA LYS A 40 3.21 -11.76 11.56
C LYS A 40 2.95 -10.41 10.91
N LEU A 41 2.10 -9.60 11.51
CA LEU A 41 1.79 -8.26 11.02
C LEU A 41 2.90 -7.29 11.47
N ALA A 42 3.34 -6.41 10.56
CA ALA A 42 4.26 -5.35 10.89
C ALA A 42 3.61 -4.32 11.85
N PRO A 43 4.40 -3.60 12.67
CA PRO A 43 3.87 -2.62 13.60
C PRO A 43 2.96 -1.57 12.96
N GLY A 44 3.32 -1.06 11.77
CA GLY A 44 2.57 -0.03 11.05
C GLY A 44 1.41 -0.57 10.20
N ILE A 45 0.96 -1.81 10.40
CA ILE A 45 -0.09 -2.43 9.55
C ILE A 45 -1.41 -1.63 9.51
N HIS A 46 -1.68 -0.84 10.55
CA HIS A 46 -2.88 0.02 10.68
C HIS A 46 -2.57 1.51 10.58
N ASP A 47 -1.34 1.88 10.25
CA ASP A 47 -0.94 3.28 10.16
C ASP A 47 -1.60 3.95 8.96
N ARG A 48 -1.81 5.26 9.10
CA ARG A 48 -2.41 6.10 8.07
C ARG A 48 -1.78 7.48 8.09
N ASP A 49 -1.41 7.94 6.91
CA ASP A 49 -1.11 9.33 6.60
C ASP A 49 -1.87 9.67 5.31
N ASP A 50 -3.03 10.30 5.46
CA ASP A 50 -3.97 10.60 4.37
C ASP A 50 -4.32 9.35 3.52
N TYR A 51 -3.81 9.28 2.28
CA TYR A 51 -4.05 8.21 1.31
C TYR A 51 -2.97 7.11 1.31
N VAL A 52 -1.96 7.19 2.20
CA VAL A 52 -0.89 6.20 2.37
C VAL A 52 -0.90 5.56 3.77
N ALA A 53 -0.37 4.33 3.87
CA ALA A 53 -0.34 3.54 5.10
C ALA A 53 0.79 3.98 6.05
N GLY A 54 0.77 5.25 6.46
CA GLY A 54 1.83 5.88 7.23
C GLY A 54 2.93 6.49 6.35
N ASP A 55 3.89 7.17 6.99
CA ASP A 55 4.95 7.87 6.29
C ASP A 55 5.92 6.89 5.59
N ALA A 56 6.67 7.40 4.62
CA ALA A 56 7.56 6.56 3.80
C ALA A 56 8.70 5.89 4.58
N ARG A 57 9.19 6.49 5.67
CA ARG A 57 10.27 5.90 6.49
C ARG A 57 9.72 4.78 7.36
N SER A 58 8.56 4.97 7.96
CA SER A 58 7.90 3.93 8.77
C SER A 58 7.56 2.70 7.93
N ARG A 59 7.00 2.88 6.72
CA ARG A 59 6.74 1.76 5.79
C ARG A 59 8.02 1.05 5.33
N ALA A 60 9.12 1.78 5.10
CA ALA A 60 10.42 1.18 4.79
C ALA A 60 10.96 0.38 5.99
N HIS A 61 10.81 0.90 7.21
CA HIS A 61 11.23 0.23 8.44
C HIS A 61 10.45 -1.07 8.68
N ASP A 62 9.14 -1.08 8.44
CA ASP A 62 8.33 -2.29 8.49
C ASP A 62 8.84 -3.35 7.51
N LEU A 63 9.15 -2.95 6.28
CA LEU A 63 9.71 -3.86 5.29
C LEU A 63 11.07 -4.43 5.74
N HIS A 64 11.96 -3.59 6.24
CA HIS A 64 13.26 -4.05 6.77
C HIS A 64 13.10 -5.01 7.94
N THR A 65 12.18 -4.72 8.86
CA THR A 65 11.91 -5.57 10.03
C THR A 65 11.52 -6.96 9.59
N LEU A 66 10.61 -7.09 8.62
CA LEU A 66 10.17 -8.39 8.10
C LEU A 66 11.27 -9.13 7.32
N PHE A 67 12.11 -8.41 6.57
CA PHE A 67 13.25 -9.03 5.86
C PHE A 67 14.33 -9.50 6.83
N ALA A 68 14.71 -8.69 7.83
CA ALA A 68 15.74 -9.01 8.80
C ALA A 68 15.32 -10.10 9.81
N ASP A 69 14.01 -10.30 10.01
CA ASP A 69 13.51 -11.29 10.95
C ASP A 69 13.71 -12.73 10.45
N PRO A 70 14.51 -13.56 11.14
CA PRO A 70 14.75 -14.96 10.74
C PRO A 70 13.53 -15.86 10.94
N GLU A 71 12.51 -15.45 11.70
CA GLU A 71 11.26 -16.21 11.86
C GLU A 71 10.29 -16.02 10.68
N VAL A 72 10.52 -15.01 9.84
CA VAL A 72 9.69 -14.69 8.67
C VAL A 72 10.24 -15.42 7.43
N ASP A 73 9.43 -16.32 6.89
CA ASP A 73 9.79 -17.14 5.73
C ASP A 73 9.36 -16.51 4.40
N ALA A 74 8.34 -15.64 4.40
CA ALA A 74 7.92 -14.87 3.24
C ALA A 74 7.35 -13.51 3.66
N VAL A 75 7.51 -12.49 2.82
CA VAL A 75 6.96 -11.15 3.01
C VAL A 75 5.83 -10.91 2.01
N GLN A 76 4.67 -10.49 2.49
CA GLN A 76 3.50 -10.19 1.68
C GLN A 76 3.05 -8.75 1.94
N ALA A 77 2.76 -8.00 0.88
CA ALA A 77 2.11 -6.70 1.03
C ALA A 77 0.66 -6.89 1.50
N LEU A 78 0.18 -6.00 2.37
CA LEU A 78 -1.22 -6.00 2.82
C LEU A 78 -2.17 -5.90 1.61
N GLN A 79 -1.94 -4.91 0.75
CA GLN A 79 -2.66 -4.68 -0.51
C GLN A 79 -1.86 -3.75 -1.44
N GLY A 80 -2.44 -3.42 -2.61
CA GLY A 80 -1.89 -2.44 -3.57
C GLY A 80 -2.23 -0.99 -3.21
N GLY A 81 -2.68 -0.20 -4.18
CA GLY A 81 -3.13 1.19 -3.96
C GLY A 81 -2.20 2.24 -4.56
N PHE A 82 -1.67 3.13 -3.73
CA PHE A 82 -0.73 4.17 -4.14
C PHE A 82 0.30 4.44 -3.03
N GLY A 83 1.50 4.88 -3.42
CA GLY A 83 2.52 5.39 -2.52
C GLY A 83 3.67 4.43 -2.22
N SER A 84 3.66 3.19 -2.73
CA SER A 84 4.79 2.27 -2.50
C SER A 84 6.12 2.77 -3.06
N SER A 85 6.11 3.52 -4.16
CA SER A 85 7.33 4.11 -4.71
C SER A 85 8.00 5.15 -3.79
N GLU A 86 7.27 5.71 -2.84
CA GLU A 86 7.78 6.73 -1.90
C GLU A 86 8.79 6.14 -0.92
N ILE A 87 8.73 4.83 -0.65
CA ILE A 87 9.61 4.17 0.31
C ILE A 87 11.00 3.88 -0.30
N LEU A 88 11.14 3.89 -1.62
CA LEU A 88 12.37 3.52 -2.34
C LEU A 88 13.65 4.25 -1.87
N PRO A 89 13.63 5.57 -1.60
CA PRO A 89 14.82 6.28 -1.09
C PRO A 89 15.21 5.89 0.35
N HIS A 90 14.35 5.15 1.05
CA HIS A 90 14.55 4.73 2.43
C HIS A 90 14.87 3.23 2.54
N LEU A 91 14.85 2.48 1.43
CA LEU A 91 15.15 1.05 1.45
C LEU A 91 16.66 0.79 1.53
N ASP A 92 17.03 -0.02 2.50
CA ASP A 92 18.33 -0.66 2.61
C ASP A 92 18.29 -1.95 1.78
N PHE A 93 18.75 -1.85 0.54
CA PHE A 93 18.76 -2.98 -0.38
C PHE A 93 19.80 -4.03 -0.02
N ASP A 94 20.86 -3.67 0.71
CA ASP A 94 21.89 -4.62 1.13
C ASP A 94 21.34 -5.52 2.26
N LEU A 95 20.56 -4.95 3.19
CA LEU A 95 19.79 -5.71 4.18
C LEU A 95 18.81 -6.67 3.50
N ILE A 96 18.08 -6.21 2.49
CA ILE A 96 17.12 -7.05 1.75
C ILE A 96 17.87 -8.17 0.98
N ALA A 97 18.99 -7.84 0.33
CA ALA A 97 19.81 -8.80 -0.41
C ALA A 97 20.42 -9.88 0.50
N ALA A 98 20.83 -9.50 1.72
CA ALA A 98 21.37 -10.43 2.72
C ALA A 98 20.32 -11.39 3.29
N ASN A 99 19.02 -11.07 3.17
CA ASN A 99 17.91 -11.86 3.72
C ASN A 99 16.91 -12.31 2.64
N PRO A 100 17.32 -13.07 1.61
CA PRO A 100 16.48 -13.35 0.46
C PRO A 100 15.32 -14.31 0.82
N LYS A 101 14.10 -13.78 0.83
CA LYS A 101 12.84 -14.49 1.07
C LYS A 101 11.76 -14.07 0.05
N PRO A 102 10.75 -14.91 -0.25
CA PRO A 102 9.69 -14.56 -1.18
C PRO A 102 9.02 -13.23 -0.82
N PHE A 103 8.93 -12.32 -1.79
CA PHE A 103 8.20 -11.05 -1.66
C PHE A 103 6.97 -11.07 -2.57
N VAL A 104 5.79 -10.90 -1.99
CA VAL A 104 4.49 -11.04 -2.67
C VAL A 104 3.73 -9.72 -2.66
N GLY A 105 3.19 -9.34 -3.82
CA GLY A 105 2.23 -8.25 -3.92
C GLY A 105 1.81 -8.00 -5.38
N TYR A 106 0.84 -7.13 -5.58
CA TYR A 106 0.29 -6.80 -6.90
C TYR A 106 0.02 -5.31 -7.05
N SER A 107 -0.34 -4.87 -8.26
CA SER A 107 -0.72 -3.49 -8.56
C SER A 107 0.44 -2.52 -8.26
N ASP A 108 0.22 -1.48 -7.42
CA ASP A 108 1.22 -0.48 -7.03
C ASP A 108 2.53 -1.08 -6.51
N ILE A 109 2.47 -2.23 -5.84
CA ILE A 109 3.64 -2.98 -5.33
C ILE A 109 4.62 -3.38 -6.45
N THR A 110 4.21 -3.32 -7.72
CA THR A 110 5.11 -3.41 -8.88
C THR A 110 6.30 -2.44 -8.76
N SER A 111 6.10 -1.26 -8.17
CA SER A 111 7.15 -0.27 -7.95
C SER A 111 8.28 -0.78 -7.03
N LEU A 112 7.99 -1.78 -6.17
CA LEU A 112 8.95 -2.44 -5.28
C LEU A 112 9.53 -3.71 -5.91
N HIS A 113 8.72 -4.47 -6.66
CA HIS A 113 9.16 -5.71 -7.33
C HIS A 113 10.40 -5.48 -8.21
N VAL A 114 10.38 -4.44 -9.04
CA VAL A 114 11.48 -4.13 -9.97
C VAL A 114 12.80 -3.86 -9.22
N PRO A 115 12.89 -2.89 -8.30
CA PRO A 115 14.15 -2.58 -7.62
C PRO A 115 14.59 -3.67 -6.64
N ILE A 116 13.68 -4.35 -5.93
CA ILE A 116 14.04 -5.48 -5.05
C ILE A 116 14.66 -6.60 -5.88
N ARG A 117 14.08 -6.94 -7.04
CA ARG A 117 14.69 -7.94 -7.93
C ARG A 117 16.06 -7.51 -8.45
N GLN A 118 16.19 -6.24 -8.86
CA GLN A 118 17.44 -5.73 -9.46
C GLN A 118 18.58 -5.58 -8.44
N ARG A 119 18.29 -5.16 -7.21
CA ARG A 119 19.32 -4.91 -6.18
C ARG A 119 19.45 -6.05 -5.17
N GLY A 120 18.37 -6.76 -4.87
CA GLY A 120 18.37 -7.93 -3.99
C GLY A 120 18.87 -9.20 -4.66
N GLY A 121 18.81 -9.29 -6.00
CA GLY A 121 19.34 -10.44 -6.74
C GLY A 121 18.49 -11.72 -6.66
N PHE A 122 17.23 -11.63 -6.22
CA PHE A 122 16.31 -12.76 -6.15
C PHE A 122 14.95 -12.42 -6.80
N PRO A 123 14.20 -13.43 -7.28
CA PRO A 123 12.88 -13.19 -7.88
C PRO A 123 11.85 -12.78 -6.83
N THR A 124 10.90 -11.95 -7.24
CA THR A 124 9.71 -11.59 -6.46
C THR A 124 8.46 -12.14 -7.15
N PHE A 125 7.34 -12.19 -6.42
CA PHE A 125 6.12 -12.85 -6.86
C PHE A 125 4.97 -11.86 -7.01
N TYR A 126 4.48 -11.72 -8.24
CA TYR A 126 3.29 -10.94 -8.51
C TYR A 126 2.04 -11.75 -8.16
N GLY A 127 1.30 -11.34 -7.13
CA GLY A 127 0.16 -12.09 -6.61
C GLY A 127 -0.63 -11.29 -5.57
N PRO A 128 -1.81 -11.79 -5.14
CA PRO A 128 -2.67 -11.05 -4.22
C PRO A 128 -1.93 -10.72 -2.92
N GLY A 129 -2.18 -9.52 -2.41
CA GLY A 129 -1.78 -9.14 -1.04
C GLY A 129 -2.63 -9.90 0.01
N LEU A 130 -2.38 -9.64 1.29
CA LEU A 130 -3.10 -10.30 2.39
C LEU A 130 -4.62 -10.11 2.29
N VAL A 131 -5.07 -8.88 2.00
CA VAL A 131 -6.51 -8.62 1.81
C VAL A 131 -7.05 -9.40 0.62
N GLY A 132 -6.30 -9.42 -0.49
CA GLY A 132 -6.71 -10.13 -1.70
C GLY A 132 -6.86 -11.63 -1.49
N VAL A 133 -6.05 -12.27 -0.64
CA VAL A 133 -6.26 -13.71 -0.34
C VAL A 133 -7.51 -13.93 0.50
N GLY A 134 -7.87 -12.99 1.39
CA GLY A 134 -9.09 -13.04 2.21
C GLY A 134 -10.37 -12.54 1.52
N ASP A 135 -10.26 -11.98 0.31
CA ASP A 135 -11.38 -11.48 -0.47
C ASP A 135 -12.21 -12.65 -1.03
N LYS A 136 -13.54 -12.59 -0.87
CA LYS A 136 -14.48 -13.61 -1.32
C LYS A 136 -14.47 -13.82 -2.84
N GLU A 137 -14.20 -12.76 -3.60
CA GLU A 137 -14.15 -12.78 -5.06
C GLU A 137 -12.86 -13.44 -5.59
N THR A 138 -11.82 -13.56 -4.75
CA THR A 138 -10.60 -14.25 -5.15
C THR A 138 -10.85 -15.75 -5.29
N THR A 139 -10.72 -16.25 -6.51
CA THR A 139 -10.95 -17.67 -6.80
C THR A 139 -9.97 -18.59 -6.08
N GLY A 140 -10.42 -19.83 -5.78
CA GLY A 140 -9.54 -20.88 -5.24
C GLY A 140 -8.31 -21.13 -6.12
N PHE A 141 -8.47 -21.06 -7.44
CA PHE A 141 -7.36 -21.15 -8.39
C PHE A 141 -6.25 -20.14 -8.09
N THR A 142 -6.59 -18.86 -7.91
CA THR A 142 -5.59 -17.82 -7.62
C THR A 142 -4.88 -18.09 -6.29
N ARG A 143 -5.64 -18.44 -5.24
CA ARG A 143 -5.09 -18.66 -3.89
C ARG A 143 -4.17 -19.88 -3.84
N ASP A 144 -4.62 -21.00 -4.43
CA ASP A 144 -3.87 -22.26 -4.43
C ASP A 144 -2.62 -22.15 -5.30
N ARG A 145 -2.66 -21.33 -6.37
CA ARG A 145 -1.47 -21.06 -7.19
C ARG A 145 -0.45 -20.19 -6.50
N LEU A 146 -0.87 -19.16 -5.76
CA LEU A 146 0.07 -18.41 -4.94
C LEU A 146 0.81 -19.36 -3.99
N LEU A 147 0.07 -20.18 -3.24
CA LEU A 147 0.66 -21.12 -2.28
C LEU A 147 1.60 -22.14 -2.95
N ALA A 148 1.17 -22.76 -4.03
CA ALA A 148 1.98 -23.74 -4.75
C ALA A 148 3.30 -23.14 -5.26
N VAL A 149 3.25 -21.92 -5.82
CA VAL A 149 4.46 -21.24 -6.33
C VAL A 149 5.44 -20.90 -5.20
N LEU A 150 4.92 -20.49 -4.03
CA LEU A 150 5.77 -20.18 -2.88
C LEU A 150 6.44 -21.43 -2.29
N ARG A 151 5.77 -22.60 -2.31
CA ARG A 151 6.32 -23.87 -1.80
C ARG A 151 7.27 -24.56 -2.78
N ASP A 152 6.98 -24.51 -4.08
CA ASP A 152 7.71 -25.30 -5.08
C ASP A 152 9.11 -24.75 -5.38
N GLY A 153 9.37 -23.46 -5.14
CA GLY A 153 10.68 -22.82 -5.35
C GLY A 153 11.19 -22.76 -6.80
N ALA A 154 10.56 -23.49 -7.73
CA ALA A 154 10.98 -23.62 -9.11
C ALA A 154 10.04 -22.87 -10.07
N PRO A 155 10.57 -22.13 -11.07
CA PRO A 155 9.75 -21.54 -12.12
C PRO A 155 9.08 -22.65 -12.93
N ARG A 156 7.76 -22.78 -12.79
CA ARG A 156 6.97 -23.71 -13.61
C ARG A 156 7.02 -23.22 -15.07
N ARG A 157 7.61 -24.03 -15.97
CA ARG A 157 7.74 -23.75 -17.42
C ARG A 157 6.40 -23.56 -18.15
N ARG A 158 5.28 -23.95 -17.53
CA ARG A 158 3.93 -23.77 -18.08
C ARG A 158 2.98 -23.40 -16.95
N LEU A 159 2.34 -22.23 -17.07
CA LEU A 159 1.26 -21.82 -16.19
C LEU A 159 -0.06 -22.34 -16.81
N PRO A 160 -0.87 -23.11 -16.08
CA PRO A 160 -2.21 -23.44 -16.54
C PRO A 160 -3.03 -22.14 -16.64
N LEU A 161 -3.89 -22.05 -17.65
CA LEU A 161 -4.89 -21.00 -17.73
C LEU A 161 -5.90 -21.18 -16.60
N ALA A 162 -6.46 -20.07 -16.10
CA ALA A 162 -7.59 -20.14 -15.17
C ALA A 162 -8.75 -20.91 -15.86
N PRO A 163 -9.57 -21.68 -15.12
CA PRO A 163 -10.60 -22.54 -15.73
C PRO A 163 -11.59 -21.82 -16.67
N ALA A 164 -11.79 -20.51 -16.50
CA ALA A 164 -12.66 -19.68 -17.33
C ALA A 164 -11.90 -18.84 -18.39
N ALA A 165 -10.57 -18.98 -18.51
CA ALA A 165 -9.79 -18.26 -19.50
C ALA A 165 -9.77 -19.04 -20.82
N ASP A 166 -10.45 -18.52 -21.82
CA ASP A 166 -10.44 -19.08 -23.17
C ASP A 166 -9.05 -18.88 -23.80
N ALA A 167 -8.44 -19.97 -24.28
CA ALA A 167 -7.17 -19.92 -25.00
C ALA A 167 -7.22 -19.08 -26.31
N ARG A 168 -8.40 -18.55 -26.66
CA ARG A 168 -8.68 -17.69 -27.81
C ARG A 168 -8.17 -16.25 -27.62
N ASP A 169 -7.95 -15.80 -26.38
CA ASP A 169 -7.40 -14.47 -26.07
C ASP A 169 -5.87 -14.42 -26.09
N ALA A 170 -5.21 -15.52 -26.46
CA ALA A 170 -3.76 -15.60 -26.55
C ALA A 170 -3.24 -14.79 -27.75
N VAL A 171 -2.67 -13.61 -27.50
CA VAL A 171 -2.00 -12.79 -28.52
C VAL A 171 -0.53 -13.21 -28.63
N GLY A 172 -0.11 -13.66 -29.82
CA GLY A 172 1.29 -13.94 -30.17
C GLY A 172 1.51 -15.27 -30.92
N ALA A 173 2.53 -15.32 -31.78
CA ALA A 173 2.97 -16.58 -32.40
C ALA A 173 3.53 -17.55 -31.34
N ARG A 174 3.48 -18.86 -31.61
CA ARG A 174 4.04 -19.92 -30.74
C ARG A 174 5.58 -19.89 -30.70
N HIS A 175 6.18 -18.79 -30.31
CA HIS A 175 7.61 -18.71 -30.03
C HIS A 175 7.87 -19.00 -28.55
N ARG A 176 8.71 -20.01 -28.30
CA ARG A 176 9.30 -20.22 -26.98
C ARG A 176 10.35 -19.15 -26.76
N GLN A 177 10.08 -18.17 -25.90
CA GLN A 177 11.11 -17.28 -25.35
C GLN A 177 11.49 -17.76 -23.95
N GLY A 178 12.80 -17.77 -23.68
CA GLY A 178 13.40 -18.23 -22.42
C GLY A 178 13.71 -17.10 -21.43
N ASP A 179 13.21 -15.89 -21.67
CA ASP A 179 13.59 -14.71 -20.90
C ASP A 179 13.03 -14.72 -19.47
N PRO A 180 13.77 -14.17 -18.48
CA PRO A 180 13.26 -13.98 -17.13
C PRO A 180 11.98 -13.12 -17.13
N LEU A 181 10.92 -13.61 -16.48
CA LEU A 181 9.65 -12.89 -16.38
C LEU A 181 9.80 -11.63 -15.52
N LEU A 182 9.69 -10.47 -16.14
CA LEU A 182 9.43 -9.19 -15.47
C LEU A 182 8.13 -8.62 -16.04
N ARG A 183 7.00 -8.88 -15.38
CA ARG A 183 5.69 -8.36 -15.77
C ARG A 183 4.90 -7.91 -14.53
N GLY A 184 4.18 -6.81 -14.66
CA GLY A 184 3.41 -6.16 -13.60
C GLY A 184 2.55 -5.03 -14.18
N HIS A 185 1.94 -4.19 -13.34
CA HIS A 185 1.03 -3.14 -13.81
C HIS A 185 1.79 -2.13 -14.72
N ALA A 186 1.38 -1.99 -15.99
CA ALA A 186 2.13 -1.23 -17.01
C ALA A 186 2.40 0.23 -16.63
N ARG A 187 1.52 0.86 -15.85
CA ARG A 187 1.70 2.23 -15.32
C ARG A 187 2.72 2.34 -14.18
N ALA A 188 2.88 1.29 -13.37
CA ALA A 188 3.84 1.25 -12.27
C ALA A 188 5.24 0.77 -12.71
N ALA A 189 5.33 0.08 -13.86
CA ALA A 189 6.57 -0.46 -14.40
C ALA A 189 7.50 0.58 -15.06
N VAL A 190 7.16 1.87 -15.09
CA VAL A 190 7.99 2.93 -15.69
C VAL A 190 9.02 3.47 -14.69
N LEU A 191 9.88 2.59 -14.17
CA LEU A 191 11.10 2.99 -13.45
C LEU A 191 12.23 3.12 -14.47
N ARG A 192 12.33 4.28 -15.13
CA ARG A 192 13.46 4.57 -16.02
C ARG A 192 14.71 4.82 -15.17
N ARG A 193 15.80 4.08 -15.47
CA ARG A 193 17.14 4.37 -14.94
C ARG A 193 17.44 5.85 -15.23
N ARG A 194 17.64 6.66 -14.20
CA ARG A 194 18.25 7.97 -14.38
C ARG A 194 19.75 7.74 -14.61
N PRO A 195 20.35 8.19 -15.73
CA PRO A 195 21.79 8.16 -15.87
C PRO A 195 22.44 9.02 -14.77
N ALA A 196 23.60 8.58 -14.28
CA ALA A 196 24.32 9.22 -13.18
C ALA A 196 24.68 10.70 -13.46
N ASP A 197 24.70 11.11 -14.73
CA ASP A 197 25.08 12.46 -15.15
C ASP A 197 23.89 13.41 -15.40
N ALA A 198 22.68 13.08 -14.90
CA ALA A 198 21.55 13.98 -15.00
C ALA A 198 21.72 15.19 -14.05
N ALA A 199 22.01 16.35 -14.65
CA ALA A 199 22.21 17.67 -14.02
C ALA A 199 21.32 17.97 -12.79
N PRO A 200 21.83 18.74 -11.80
CA PRO A 200 21.19 18.89 -10.49
C PRO A 200 19.83 19.63 -10.56
N PRO A 201 18.88 19.33 -9.65
CA PRO A 201 17.48 19.69 -9.87
C PRO A 201 17.13 21.07 -9.33
N ARG A 202 16.42 21.86 -10.14
CA ARG A 202 15.30 22.78 -9.82
C ARG A 202 15.46 23.83 -8.70
N ARG A 203 16.56 23.90 -7.93
CA ARG A 203 16.82 24.95 -6.92
C ARG A 203 17.19 26.27 -7.60
N GLN A 204 18.13 26.24 -8.56
CA GLN A 204 18.52 27.42 -9.33
C GLN A 204 17.34 28.01 -10.13
N ALA A 205 16.56 27.16 -10.81
CA ALA A 205 15.39 27.62 -11.55
C ALA A 205 14.29 28.22 -10.65
N ARG A 206 14.17 27.77 -9.39
CA ARG A 206 13.26 28.37 -8.38
C ARG A 206 13.82 29.68 -7.83
N GLU A 207 15.12 29.79 -7.60
CA GLU A 207 15.78 31.03 -7.19
C GLU A 207 15.75 32.10 -8.28
N ASP A 208 15.94 31.74 -9.54
CA ASP A 208 15.86 32.65 -10.67
C ASP A 208 14.43 33.17 -10.88
N ARG A 209 13.42 32.31 -10.70
CA ARG A 209 12.01 32.75 -10.69
C ARG A 209 11.71 33.68 -9.52
N ARG A 210 12.28 33.45 -8.33
CA ARG A 210 12.12 34.34 -7.16
C ARG A 210 12.84 35.69 -7.38
N ARG A 211 14.05 35.69 -7.95
CA ARG A 211 14.80 36.92 -8.31
C ARG A 211 14.08 37.74 -9.37
N ARG A 212 13.52 37.10 -10.41
CA ARG A 212 12.73 37.77 -11.45
C ARG A 212 11.44 38.40 -10.90
N ARG A 213 10.74 37.73 -9.98
CA ARG A 213 9.55 38.29 -9.31
C ARG A 213 9.90 39.51 -8.46
N ARG A 214 10.97 39.46 -7.66
CA ARG A 214 11.42 40.60 -6.84
C ARG A 214 11.84 41.81 -7.69
N ARG A 215 12.50 41.61 -8.83
CA ARG A 215 12.82 42.69 -9.78
C ARG A 215 11.56 43.33 -10.38
N HIS A 216 10.56 42.53 -10.73
CA HIS A 216 9.30 43.02 -11.31
C HIS A 216 8.48 43.83 -10.29
N GLU A 217 8.50 43.43 -9.01
CA GLU A 217 7.84 44.11 -7.90
C GLU A 217 8.52 45.45 -7.55
N GLN A 218 9.87 45.48 -7.53
CA GLN A 218 10.63 46.73 -7.36
C GLN A 218 10.43 47.71 -8.52
N MET A 219 10.21 47.23 -9.74
CA MET A 219 9.87 48.09 -10.89
C MET A 219 8.47 48.70 -10.80
N ARG A 220 7.51 48.01 -10.16
CA ARG A 220 6.15 48.55 -9.94
C ARG A 220 6.13 49.64 -8.88
N LEU A 221 6.97 49.53 -7.85
CA LEU A 221 7.07 50.52 -6.76
C LEU A 221 7.84 51.80 -7.15
N ARG A 222 8.53 51.81 -8.31
CA ARG A 222 9.28 52.97 -8.82
C ARG A 222 8.54 53.79 -9.89
N ARG A 223 7.27 53.48 -10.18
CA ARG A 223 6.47 54.30 -11.10
C ARG A 223 5.96 55.56 -10.38
N PRO A 224 6.27 56.78 -10.88
CA PRO A 224 5.68 57.99 -10.33
C PRO A 224 4.17 58.02 -10.63
N PRO A 225 3.34 58.66 -9.78
CA PRO A 225 1.91 58.75 -10.01
C PRO A 225 1.62 59.58 -11.25
N SER A 226 0.93 59.00 -12.23
CA SER A 226 0.44 59.71 -13.41
C SER A 226 -0.64 60.72 -13.00
N ARG A 227 -0.39 62.00 -13.30
CA ARG A 227 -1.33 63.13 -13.13
C ARG A 227 -2.67 62.83 -13.82
N GLY A 228 -3.76 63.14 -13.12
CA GLY A 228 -5.10 62.67 -13.43
C GLY A 228 -5.81 63.35 -14.61
N ARG A 229 -6.93 62.73 -14.99
CA ARG A 229 -8.06 63.39 -15.62
C ARG A 229 -9.32 63.00 -14.86
N ARG A 230 -9.91 63.98 -14.17
CA ARG A 230 -11.31 63.92 -13.69
C ARG A 230 -12.21 63.95 -14.92
N LEU A 231 -13.17 63.03 -15.00
CA LEU A 231 -14.37 63.21 -15.81
C LEU A 231 -15.59 63.07 -14.89
N ALA A 232 -16.50 64.03 -15.08
CA ALA A 232 -17.59 64.39 -14.20
C ALA A 232 -18.69 63.33 -14.13
N ARG A 233 -19.37 63.31 -12.98
CA ARG A 233 -20.62 62.59 -12.75
C ARG A 233 -21.75 63.37 -13.43
N HIS A 234 -22.60 62.68 -14.18
CA HIS A 234 -23.92 63.19 -14.56
C HIS A 234 -24.99 62.45 -13.75
N GLU A 235 -25.69 63.21 -12.91
CA GLU A 235 -26.99 62.88 -12.36
C GLU A 235 -28.06 62.91 -13.46
N VAL A 236 -28.98 61.95 -13.43
CA VAL A 236 -30.34 62.12 -13.94
C VAL A 236 -31.30 61.47 -12.94
N ASP A 237 -32.16 62.30 -12.37
CA ASP A 237 -33.31 61.98 -11.52
C ASP A 237 -34.62 62.07 -12.34
N ARG A 238 -35.70 61.53 -11.76
CA ARG A 238 -37.15 61.47 -12.14
C ARG A 238 -37.61 60.06 -12.56
N GLY A 239 -38.64 59.45 -11.99
CA GLY A 239 -39.61 59.89 -10.99
C GLY A 239 -40.62 58.80 -10.57
N ARG A 240 -41.39 59.15 -9.54
CA ARG A 240 -42.34 58.43 -8.65
C ARG A 240 -43.47 57.56 -9.26
N ALA A 241 -43.86 56.51 -8.50
CA ALA A 241 -45.22 56.22 -7.98
C ALA A 241 -45.14 55.17 -6.83
N ARG A 242 -45.48 55.47 -5.55
CA ARG A 242 -46.78 55.26 -4.82
C ARG A 242 -47.25 53.78 -4.87
N GLN A 243 -47.53 53.00 -3.82
CA GLN A 243 -48.00 53.16 -2.43
C GLN A 243 -47.63 51.92 -1.57
N ALA A 244 -47.65 52.04 -0.23
CA ALA A 244 -47.57 50.96 0.78
C ALA A 244 -49.00 50.67 1.36
N PRO A 245 -49.27 49.63 2.21
CA PRO A 245 -48.65 49.50 3.54
C PRO A 245 -48.43 48.09 4.15
N ALA A 246 -47.54 48.09 5.15
CA ALA A 246 -47.54 47.35 6.43
C ALA A 246 -47.60 45.80 6.52
N ALA A 247 -46.53 45.21 7.04
CA ALA A 247 -46.58 44.20 8.11
C ALA A 247 -45.21 44.11 8.81
N ALA A 248 -45.23 43.91 10.13
CA ALA A 248 -44.13 44.19 11.04
C ALA A 248 -43.43 42.93 11.58
N ARG A 249 -42.17 43.13 11.99
CA ARG A 249 -41.41 42.42 13.06
C ARG A 249 -40.93 40.99 12.80
N GLY A 250 -39.61 40.80 12.89
CA GLY A 250 -39.00 39.49 13.14
C GLY A 250 -37.54 39.34 12.69
N ALA A 251 -36.63 40.22 13.13
CA ALA A 251 -35.20 40.01 12.90
C ALA A 251 -34.67 38.92 13.85
N ARG A 252 -34.18 37.80 13.30
CA ARG A 252 -33.27 36.87 13.99
C ARG A 252 -31.92 36.90 13.27
N ALA A 253 -30.95 37.51 13.94
CA ALA A 253 -29.53 37.39 13.62
C ALA A 253 -29.06 35.98 14.02
N VAL A 254 -28.48 35.23 13.06
CA VAL A 254 -27.75 34.00 13.35
C VAL A 254 -26.31 34.40 13.67
N GLN A 255 -25.99 34.50 14.96
CA GLN A 255 -24.61 34.55 15.43
C GLN A 255 -23.99 33.15 15.37
N ALA A 256 -22.93 33.00 14.58
CA ALA A 256 -22.04 31.85 14.61
C ALA A 256 -21.17 31.93 15.88
N ALA A 257 -21.50 31.13 16.89
CA ALA A 257 -20.66 30.94 18.07
C ALA A 257 -19.60 29.86 17.79
N ALA A 258 -18.34 30.27 17.77
CA ALA A 258 -17.18 29.40 17.84
C ALA A 258 -17.20 28.61 19.17
N ARG A 259 -17.03 27.28 19.10
CA ARG A 259 -16.76 26.44 20.28
C ARG A 259 -15.27 26.09 20.35
N PRO A 260 -14.63 26.14 21.53
CA PRO A 260 -13.21 25.87 21.68
C PRO A 260 -12.91 24.36 21.69
N ARG A 261 -11.72 24.02 21.18
CA ARG A 261 -11.12 22.69 21.18
C ARG A 261 -10.87 22.22 22.62
N GLN A 262 -11.46 21.11 23.03
CA GLN A 262 -10.99 20.35 24.18
C GLN A 262 -9.93 19.35 23.72
N ALA A 263 -8.72 19.51 24.27
CA ALA A 263 -7.63 18.56 24.16
C ALA A 263 -7.87 17.43 25.15
N HIS A 264 -8.11 16.21 24.66
CA HIS A 264 -8.00 15.02 25.48
C HIS A 264 -6.55 14.51 25.44
N ARG A 265 -5.83 14.79 26.52
CA ARG A 265 -4.67 14.00 26.95
C ARG A 265 -5.19 12.62 27.34
N PHE A 266 -4.76 11.57 26.64
CA PHE A 266 -4.82 10.22 27.19
C PHE A 266 -3.42 9.74 27.52
N HIS A 267 -3.27 9.40 28.81
CA HIS A 267 -2.10 8.80 29.43
C HIS A 267 -1.77 7.44 28.80
N SER A 268 -0.48 7.17 28.75
CA SER A 268 0.12 5.86 28.54
C SER A 268 -0.42 4.85 29.56
N ALA A 269 -0.99 3.74 29.08
CA ALA A 269 -1.18 2.54 29.88
C ALA A 269 -0.69 1.33 29.07
N ARG A 270 0.08 0.51 29.76
CA ARG A 270 0.93 -0.58 29.27
C ARG A 270 0.12 -1.72 28.63
N CYS A 271 0.72 -2.33 27.62
CA CYS A 271 0.31 -3.62 27.03
C CYS A 271 0.14 -4.71 28.09
N PRO A 272 -0.82 -5.63 27.92
CA PRO A 272 -0.70 -6.99 28.42
C PRO A 272 -0.38 -7.96 27.28
N VAL A 273 0.76 -8.61 27.46
CA VAL A 273 1.28 -9.76 26.74
C VAL A 273 0.29 -10.93 26.87
N TYR A 274 -0.23 -11.48 25.78
CA TYR A 274 -0.88 -12.79 25.80
C TYR A 274 0.18 -13.89 25.69
N ALA A 275 0.65 -14.33 26.85
CA ALA A 275 1.28 -15.63 27.01
C ALA A 275 0.21 -16.62 27.48
N ARG A 276 -0.10 -17.66 26.70
CA ARG A 276 -0.74 -18.87 27.22
C ARG A 276 0.23 -20.04 27.13
N ARG A 277 0.58 -20.50 28.32
CA ARG A 277 1.45 -21.63 28.63
C ARG A 277 0.86 -22.95 28.11
N ARG A 278 1.78 -23.77 27.59
CA ARG A 278 1.66 -25.24 27.54
C ARG A 278 1.31 -25.80 28.92
N ARG A 279 0.41 -26.79 28.96
CA ARG A 279 0.41 -27.83 30.01
C ARG A 279 0.65 -29.18 29.34
N THR A 280 1.52 -29.92 30.00
CA THR A 280 2.13 -31.19 29.64
C THR A 280 1.22 -32.38 29.91
N ASN A 281 1.55 -33.48 29.21
CA ASN A 281 1.08 -34.85 29.34
C ASN A 281 0.78 -35.33 30.77
N VAL A 282 -0.27 -36.13 30.90
CA VAL A 282 -0.23 -37.38 31.67
C VAL A 282 -0.78 -38.51 30.80
N ASP A 283 0.09 -39.50 30.66
CA ASP A 283 -0.01 -40.78 29.98
C ASP A 283 -0.93 -41.74 30.75
N ARG A 284 -1.68 -42.61 30.04
CA ARG A 284 -2.09 -43.98 30.43
C ARG A 284 -3.20 -44.50 29.52
N GLY A 285 -2.91 -45.58 28.79
CA GLY A 285 -3.96 -46.47 28.28
C GLY A 285 -3.65 -47.23 26.99
N ARG A 286 -2.64 -48.11 27.02
CA ARG A 286 -2.50 -49.20 26.03
C ARG A 286 -3.74 -50.10 26.07
N VAL A 287 -4.38 -50.34 24.92
CA VAL A 287 -4.97 -51.65 24.59
C VAL A 287 -4.67 -51.94 23.11
N ALA A 288 -3.94 -53.02 22.88
CA ALA A 288 -3.71 -53.63 21.59
C ALA A 288 -4.68 -54.81 21.37
N VAL A 289 -4.73 -55.28 20.12
CA VAL A 289 -5.32 -56.55 19.62
C VAL A 289 -6.83 -56.42 19.31
N ARG A 290 -7.34 -56.65 18.10
CA ARG A 290 -7.19 -57.87 17.29
C ARG A 290 -7.57 -57.67 15.82
N LYS A 291 -6.76 -58.27 14.93
CA LYS A 291 -7.07 -58.55 13.51
C LYS A 291 -8.38 -59.34 13.38
N LEU A 292 -9.23 -58.96 12.41
CA LEU A 292 -10.13 -59.90 11.74
C LEU A 292 -9.77 -59.97 10.26
N ARG A 293 -9.20 -61.11 9.88
CA ARG A 293 -9.15 -61.64 8.52
C ARG A 293 -10.35 -62.57 8.33
N GLY A 294 -10.97 -62.52 7.16
CA GLY A 294 -11.89 -63.54 6.61
C GLY A 294 -12.50 -63.00 5.32
N ARG A 295 -11.89 -63.18 4.14
CA ARG A 295 -12.04 -64.29 3.18
C ARG A 295 -13.46 -64.50 2.65
N ALA A 296 -13.61 -64.15 1.36
CA ALA A 296 -14.39 -64.76 0.29
C ALA A 296 -15.31 -65.95 0.63
N LYS A 297 -16.59 -65.80 0.28
CA LYS A 297 -17.25 -66.50 -0.82
C LYS A 297 -18.45 -65.69 -1.28
#